data_AF-A0A738CVQ8-F1
#
_entry.id   AF-A0A738CVQ8-F1
#
_cell.length_a   1.000
_cell.length_b   1.000
_cell.length_c   1.000
_cell.angle_alpha   90.00
_cell.angle_beta   90.00
_cell.angle_gamma   90.00
#
_symmetry.space_group_name_H-M   'P 1'
#
loop_
_entity.id
_entity.type
_entity.pdbx_description
1 polymer ?
#
loop_
_entity_poly.entity_id
_entity_poly.type
_entity_poly.pdbx_seq_one_letter_code
_entity_poly.pdbx_strand_id
1 'polypeptide(L)'
;MHYNRHRYYDPGQGRYITQDPTGLAGGWNLYKYPLNPVSGIDPLGLKSMRSDGHPWGYGCGDESTDWIVPDSLGSADFLPACRKHDICYGTLDSHKYTCDQNLGKNMKLACQSDLKGFHKLYRPLCNGMADGYKLAVSKFGQSAYDAAQEKALNDYKELEMLDLLQELGEPVNSDDYNKVYDRVTNPG
;
A
#
# COMPACT_ATOMS: atom_id res chain seq x y z
N MET A 1 -31.84 14.23 1.77
CA MET A 1 -30.50 14.18 2.39
C MET A 1 -30.27 12.75 2.85
N HIS A 2 -29.22 12.10 2.37
CA HIS A 2 -28.87 10.74 2.79
C HIS A 2 -27.56 10.79 3.57
N TYR A 3 -27.54 10.16 4.73
CA TYR A 3 -26.36 10.10 5.59
C TYR A 3 -25.53 8.89 5.20
N ASN A 4 -24.30 9.11 4.76
CA ASN A 4 -23.34 8.04 4.51
C ASN A 4 -22.21 8.16 5.52
N ARG A 5 -22.50 7.70 6.75
CA ARG A 5 -21.59 7.65 7.90
C ARG A 5 -20.85 8.99 8.11
N HIS A 6 -19.64 9.19 7.60
CA HIS A 6 -18.88 10.42 7.85
C HIS A 6 -19.26 11.61 6.94
N ARG A 7 -20.12 11.41 5.93
CA ARG A 7 -20.46 12.48 4.97
C ARG A 7 -21.97 12.59 4.70
N TYR A 8 -22.42 13.81 4.48
CA TYR A 8 -23.80 14.11 4.09
C TYR A 8 -23.90 14.22 2.56
N TYR A 9 -24.81 13.45 1.96
CA TYR A 9 -25.05 13.43 0.52
C TYR A 9 -26.31 14.21 0.15
N ASP A 10 -26.18 15.08 -0.86
CA ASP A 10 -27.30 15.76 -1.50
C ASP A 10 -27.62 15.12 -2.87
N PRO A 11 -28.74 14.37 -2.98
CA PRO A 11 -29.15 13.76 -4.23
C PRO A 11 -29.54 14.79 -5.30
N GLY A 12 -29.95 16.01 -4.93
CA GLY A 12 -30.31 17.05 -5.90
C GLY A 12 -29.10 17.60 -6.66
N GLN A 13 -27.92 17.53 -6.06
CA GLN A 13 -26.66 17.98 -6.65
C GLN A 13 -25.71 16.83 -7.04
N GLY A 14 -26.05 15.59 -6.69
CA GLY A 14 -25.23 14.42 -6.99
C GLY A 14 -23.86 14.42 -6.31
N ARG A 15 -23.72 15.07 -5.14
CA ARG A 15 -22.43 15.27 -4.46
C ARG A 15 -22.54 15.21 -2.94
N TYR A 16 -21.41 15.08 -2.26
CA TYR A 16 -21.33 15.33 -0.82
C TYR A 16 -21.40 16.84 -0.54
N ILE A 17 -22.02 17.21 0.57
CA ILE A 17 -22.11 18.60 1.06
C ILE A 17 -21.14 18.88 2.22
N THR A 18 -20.50 17.83 2.74
CA THR A 18 -19.39 17.91 3.69
C THR A 18 -18.08 17.52 3.03
N GLN A 19 -17.01 18.24 3.35
CA GLN A 19 -15.67 18.02 2.83
C GLN A 19 -15.14 16.62 3.21
N ASP A 20 -14.37 16.00 2.30
CA ASP A 20 -13.67 14.74 2.56
C ASP A 20 -12.69 14.87 3.75
N PRO A 21 -12.83 14.06 4.81
CA PRO A 21 -11.92 14.06 5.97
C PRO A 21 -10.47 13.72 5.60
N THR A 22 -10.26 12.99 4.50
CA THR A 22 -8.95 12.62 3.95
C THR A 22 -8.28 13.78 3.22
N GLY A 23 -8.97 14.91 3.06
CA GLY A 23 -8.46 16.11 2.41
C GLY A 23 -8.02 15.84 0.97
N LEU A 24 -6.95 16.49 0.54
CA LEU A 24 -6.43 16.35 -0.84
C LEU A 24 -5.92 14.94 -1.16
N ALA A 25 -5.67 14.09 -0.15
CA ALA A 25 -5.33 12.68 -0.37
C ALA A 25 -6.52 11.88 -0.93
N GLY A 26 -7.76 12.32 -0.71
CA GLY A 26 -8.97 11.76 -1.34
C GLY A 26 -9.22 12.25 -2.77
N GLY A 27 -8.33 13.09 -3.31
CA GLY A 27 -8.40 13.68 -4.64
C GLY A 27 -8.82 15.16 -4.65
N TRP A 28 -8.70 15.77 -5.83
CA TRP A 28 -8.87 17.22 -6.03
C TRP A 28 -10.29 17.75 -5.74
N ASN A 29 -11.31 16.88 -5.84
CA ASN A 29 -12.68 17.26 -5.57
C ASN A 29 -13.13 16.66 -4.24
N LEU A 30 -13.00 17.48 -3.20
CA LEU A 30 -13.31 17.16 -1.81
C LEU A 30 -14.80 16.89 -1.53
N TYR A 31 -15.66 17.00 -2.54
CA TYR A 31 -17.10 16.82 -2.44
C TYR A 31 -17.62 15.75 -3.41
N LYS A 32 -16.72 15.03 -4.10
CA LYS A 32 -17.09 14.10 -5.17
C LYS A 32 -17.86 12.90 -4.64
N TYR A 33 -19.02 12.64 -5.24
CA TYR A 33 -19.70 11.35 -5.10
C TYR A 33 -19.21 10.37 -6.20
N PRO A 34 -19.12 9.06 -5.93
CA PRO A 34 -18.68 8.08 -6.93
C PRO A 34 -19.56 8.11 -8.18
N LEU A 35 -18.92 8.12 -9.37
CA LEU A 35 -19.61 8.15 -10.66
C LEU A 35 -20.42 6.88 -10.94
N ASN A 36 -20.01 5.76 -10.33
CA ASN A 36 -20.77 4.51 -10.34
C ASN A 36 -20.98 4.04 -8.89
N PRO A 37 -22.14 4.27 -8.28
CA PRO A 37 -22.40 3.89 -6.89
C PRO A 37 -22.56 2.37 -6.69
N VAL A 38 -22.55 1.56 -7.75
CA VAL A 38 -22.62 0.10 -7.66
C VAL A 38 -21.22 -0.53 -7.57
N SER A 39 -20.23 0.03 -8.28
CA SER A 39 -18.85 -0.49 -8.31
C SER A 39 -17.84 0.40 -7.58
N GLY A 40 -18.15 1.66 -7.34
CA GLY A 40 -17.31 2.64 -6.65
C GLY A 40 -17.83 2.96 -5.25
N ILE A 41 -18.44 1.98 -4.59
CA ILE A 41 -18.84 2.14 -3.19
C ILE A 41 -17.56 2.45 -2.40
N ASP A 42 -17.56 3.58 -1.71
CA ASP A 42 -16.55 4.00 -0.75
C ASP A 42 -17.16 3.78 0.64
N PRO A 43 -17.08 2.55 1.21
CA PRO A 43 -17.84 2.16 2.39
C PRO A 43 -17.40 2.89 3.65
N LEU A 44 -16.20 3.50 3.62
CA LEU A 44 -15.59 4.22 4.72
C LEU A 44 -15.55 5.73 4.49
N GLY A 45 -15.60 6.17 3.23
CA GLY A 45 -15.52 7.57 2.85
C GLY A 45 -14.11 8.08 2.58
N LEU A 46 -13.14 7.19 2.37
CA LEU A 46 -11.70 7.45 2.53
C LEU A 46 -10.82 7.04 1.34
N LYS A 47 -11.21 6.05 0.52
CA LYS A 47 -10.49 5.65 -0.71
C LYS A 47 -11.45 4.97 -1.70
N SER A 48 -11.34 5.29 -2.99
CA SER A 48 -12.04 4.53 -4.04
C SER A 48 -11.47 3.10 -4.12
N MET A 49 -12.29 2.10 -4.50
CA MET A 49 -11.79 0.76 -4.79
C MET A 49 -11.47 0.61 -6.29
N ARG A 50 -10.44 -0.17 -6.62
CA ARG A 50 -10.11 -0.65 -7.97
C ARG A 50 -11.17 -1.66 -8.43
N SER A 51 -11.20 -1.90 -9.74
CA SER A 51 -12.12 -2.87 -10.37
C SER A 51 -11.86 -4.33 -9.94
N ASP A 52 -10.68 -4.62 -9.40
CA ASP A 52 -10.28 -5.94 -8.87
C ASP A 52 -10.67 -6.12 -7.39
N GLY A 53 -11.25 -5.11 -6.74
CA GLY A 53 -11.68 -5.15 -5.34
C GLY A 53 -10.62 -4.70 -4.32
N HIS A 54 -9.47 -4.18 -4.76
CA HIS A 54 -8.44 -3.64 -3.88
C HIS A 54 -8.48 -2.11 -3.74
N PRO A 55 -8.03 -1.50 -2.63
CA PRO A 55 -7.87 -0.04 -2.53
C PRO A 55 -6.85 0.49 -3.56
N TRP A 56 -6.96 1.74 -4.02
CA TRP A 56 -5.87 2.39 -4.76
C TRP A 56 -4.59 2.41 -3.93
N GLY A 57 -3.45 2.12 -4.56
CA GLY A 57 -2.16 2.00 -3.88
C GLY A 57 -1.95 0.67 -3.16
N TYR A 58 -2.83 -0.32 -3.36
CA TYR A 58 -2.60 -1.71 -2.97
C TYR A 58 -1.94 -2.46 -4.14
N GLY A 59 -0.78 -3.08 -3.88
CA GLY A 59 -0.12 -3.94 -4.85
C GLY A 59 1.27 -3.45 -5.20
N CYS A 60 1.61 -3.47 -6.48
CA CYS A 60 2.91 -2.99 -6.92
C CYS A 60 2.87 -1.49 -7.26
N GLY A 61 3.76 -0.71 -6.63
CA GLY A 61 3.85 0.74 -6.85
C GLY A 61 3.06 1.52 -5.81
N ASP A 62 2.63 2.72 -6.18
CA ASP A 62 1.87 3.64 -5.33
C ASP A 62 0.59 4.11 -6.03
N GLU A 63 -0.28 4.85 -5.33
CA GLU A 63 -1.56 5.33 -5.87
C GLU A 63 -1.43 6.08 -7.21
N SER A 64 -0.31 6.76 -7.45
CA SER A 64 -0.07 7.54 -8.67
C SER A 64 0.44 6.69 -9.84
N THR A 65 1.01 5.52 -9.55
CA THR A 65 1.60 4.60 -10.53
C THR A 65 0.76 3.35 -10.78
N ASP A 66 -0.31 3.17 -10.00
CA ASP A 66 -1.23 2.03 -10.00
C ASP A 66 -1.93 1.74 -11.36
N TRP A 67 -1.94 2.71 -12.27
CA TRP A 67 -2.49 2.58 -13.63
C TRP A 67 -1.47 2.09 -14.67
N ILE A 68 -0.16 2.13 -14.36
CA ILE A 68 0.95 1.72 -15.26
C ILE A 68 1.81 0.61 -14.69
N VAL A 69 1.78 0.37 -13.38
CA VAL A 69 2.57 -0.67 -12.73
C VAL A 69 1.69 -1.92 -12.61
N PRO A 70 1.91 -2.95 -13.45
CA PRO A 70 1.09 -4.16 -13.38
C PRO A 70 1.36 -5.00 -12.11
N ASP A 71 0.29 -5.51 -11.51
CA ASP A 71 0.39 -6.45 -10.39
C ASP A 71 0.71 -7.88 -10.84
N SER A 72 0.62 -8.17 -12.14
CA SER A 72 0.81 -9.52 -12.69
C SER A 72 1.22 -9.52 -14.17
N LEU A 73 1.74 -10.66 -14.65
CA LEU A 73 1.83 -10.97 -16.07
C LEU A 73 1.25 -12.35 -16.38
N GLY A 74 0.15 -12.36 -17.11
CA GLY A 74 -0.54 -13.61 -17.47
C GLY A 74 -1.05 -14.30 -16.20
N SER A 75 -0.36 -15.35 -15.77
CA SER A 75 -0.68 -16.05 -14.51
C SER A 75 0.32 -15.78 -13.38
N ALA A 76 1.41 -15.05 -13.65
CA ALA A 76 2.41 -14.71 -12.64
C ALA A 76 1.92 -13.57 -11.76
N ASP A 77 1.79 -13.83 -10.46
CA ASP A 77 1.32 -12.86 -9.46
C ASP A 77 2.52 -12.18 -8.78
N PHE A 78 2.63 -10.85 -8.91
CA PHE A 78 3.71 -10.07 -8.33
C PHE A 78 3.35 -9.43 -6.98
N LEU A 79 2.08 -9.46 -6.56
CA LEU A 79 1.64 -8.90 -5.28
C LEU A 79 2.45 -9.43 -4.09
N PRO A 80 2.77 -10.74 -3.97
CA PRO A 80 3.59 -11.25 -2.87
C PRO A 80 5.02 -10.71 -2.89
N ALA A 81 5.56 -10.39 -4.07
CA ALA A 81 6.89 -9.82 -4.20
C ALA A 81 6.92 -8.35 -3.79
N CYS A 82 5.93 -7.57 -4.24
CA CYS A 82 5.78 -6.15 -3.92
C CYS A 82 5.51 -5.95 -2.43
N ARG A 83 4.58 -6.70 -1.81
CA ARG A 83 4.35 -6.63 -0.36
C ARG A 83 5.62 -6.91 0.45
N LYS A 84 6.42 -7.91 0.06
CA LYS A 84 7.70 -8.20 0.73
C LYS A 84 8.72 -7.07 0.58
N HIS A 85 8.67 -6.33 -0.53
CA HIS A 85 9.52 -5.18 -0.77
C HIS A 85 9.11 -4.00 0.11
N ASP A 86 7.81 -3.71 0.21
CA ASP A 86 7.27 -2.67 1.10
C ASP A 86 7.60 -2.96 2.55
N ILE A 87 7.46 -4.23 2.98
CA ILE A 87 7.87 -4.66 4.33
C ILE A 87 9.36 -4.44 4.56
N CYS A 88 10.19 -4.75 3.57
CA CYS A 88 11.62 -4.51 3.65
C CYS A 88 11.92 -3.01 3.76
N TYR A 89 11.24 -2.17 2.98
CA TYR A 89 11.39 -0.70 3.04
C TYR A 89 10.92 -0.12 4.38
N GLY A 90 9.89 -0.69 5.00
CA GLY A 90 9.38 -0.25 6.30
C GLY A 90 10.07 -0.89 7.51
N THR A 91 10.98 -1.85 7.31
CA THR A 91 11.80 -2.40 8.39
C THR A 91 12.96 -1.45 8.68
N LEU A 92 13.04 -0.93 9.90
CA LEU A 92 14.08 0.02 10.31
C LEU A 92 15.49 -0.57 10.07
N ASP A 93 16.40 0.27 9.57
CA ASP A 93 17.79 -0.07 9.26
C ASP A 93 17.97 -1.20 8.24
N SER A 94 16.91 -1.53 7.48
CA SER A 94 17.06 -2.40 6.33
C SER A 94 18.01 -1.78 5.30
N HIS A 95 18.40 -2.54 4.28
CA HIS A 95 19.25 -2.01 3.22
C HIS A 95 18.46 -1.95 1.93
N LYS A 96 18.22 -0.73 1.44
CA LYS A 96 17.52 -0.48 0.17
C LYS A 96 17.99 -1.38 -0.96
N TYR A 97 19.30 -1.52 -1.13
CA TYR A 97 19.89 -2.40 -2.14
C TYR A 97 19.39 -3.85 -1.99
N THR A 98 19.40 -4.39 -0.78
CA THR A 98 18.93 -5.75 -0.50
C THR A 98 17.44 -5.89 -0.79
N CYS A 99 16.62 -4.91 -0.37
CA CYS A 99 15.19 -4.89 -0.66
C CYS A 99 14.93 -4.91 -2.18
N ASP A 100 15.57 -4.02 -2.93
CA ASP A 100 15.40 -3.90 -4.38
C ASP A 100 15.81 -5.17 -5.13
N GLN A 101 16.91 -5.81 -4.70
CA GLN A 101 17.34 -7.09 -5.27
C GLN A 101 16.34 -8.19 -4.97
N ASN A 102 15.77 -8.21 -3.77
CA ASN A 102 14.79 -9.20 -3.36
C ASN A 102 13.47 -9.03 -4.11
N LEU A 103 13.04 -7.81 -4.43
CA LEU A 103 11.88 -7.57 -5.30
C LEU A 103 12.04 -8.31 -6.64
N GLY A 104 13.13 -8.03 -7.36
CA GLY A 104 13.39 -8.68 -8.65
C GLY A 104 13.51 -10.20 -8.55
N LYS A 105 14.16 -10.72 -7.49
CA LYS A 105 14.25 -12.17 -7.25
C LYS A 105 12.88 -12.80 -6.99
N ASN A 106 12.06 -12.19 -6.13
CA ASN A 106 10.74 -12.70 -5.77
C ASN A 106 9.79 -12.67 -6.96
N MET A 107 9.84 -11.63 -7.80
CA MET A 107 9.06 -11.59 -9.04
C MET A 107 9.53 -12.66 -10.04
N LYS A 108 10.84 -12.90 -10.18
CA LYS A 108 11.36 -14.00 -11.00
C LYS A 108 10.92 -15.37 -10.48
N LEU A 109 10.78 -15.53 -9.17
CA LEU A 109 10.21 -16.75 -8.58
C LEU A 109 8.74 -16.92 -8.99
N ALA A 110 7.91 -15.87 -8.95
CA ALA A 110 6.54 -15.91 -9.45
C ALA A 110 6.48 -16.29 -10.94
N CYS A 111 7.35 -15.72 -11.77
CA CYS A 111 7.51 -16.11 -13.18
C CYS A 111 7.85 -17.60 -13.39
N GLN A 112 8.55 -18.21 -12.42
CA GLN A 112 8.91 -19.62 -12.47
C GLN A 112 7.78 -20.51 -11.96
N SER A 113 7.14 -20.15 -10.84
CA SER A 113 6.13 -20.97 -10.17
C SER A 113 4.78 -20.95 -10.87
N ASP A 114 4.39 -19.79 -11.41
CA ASP A 114 2.99 -19.55 -11.77
C ASP A 114 2.75 -19.74 -13.28
N LEU A 115 3.77 -19.47 -14.10
CA LEU A 115 3.70 -19.72 -15.54
C LEU A 115 3.86 -21.22 -15.84
N LYS A 116 2.72 -21.88 -16.09
CA LYS A 116 2.60 -23.32 -16.38
C LYS A 116 2.08 -23.57 -17.80
N GLY A 117 2.27 -24.78 -18.31
CA GLY A 117 1.83 -25.16 -19.66
C GLY A 117 2.35 -24.20 -20.74
N PHE A 118 1.47 -23.73 -21.62
CA PHE A 118 1.79 -22.78 -22.70
C PHE A 118 2.26 -21.42 -22.16
N HIS A 119 1.86 -21.02 -20.95
CA HIS A 119 2.26 -19.73 -20.35
C HIS A 119 3.77 -19.64 -20.07
N LYS A 120 4.50 -20.78 -20.05
CA LYS A 120 5.96 -20.80 -19.96
C LYS A 120 6.65 -20.02 -21.08
N LEU A 121 6.00 -19.85 -22.24
CA LEU A 121 6.49 -19.04 -23.35
C LEU A 121 6.67 -17.56 -22.96
N TYR A 122 5.89 -17.06 -21.98
CA TYR A 122 6.00 -15.69 -21.48
C TYR A 122 7.10 -15.51 -20.44
N ARG A 123 7.79 -16.57 -20.01
CA ARG A 123 8.81 -16.50 -18.94
C ARG A 123 9.95 -15.50 -19.24
N PRO A 124 10.50 -15.39 -20.47
CA PRO A 124 11.49 -14.38 -20.78
C PRO A 124 10.98 -12.95 -20.58
N LEU A 125 9.74 -12.68 -21.03
CA LEU A 125 9.09 -11.38 -20.85
C LEU A 125 8.83 -11.09 -19.36
N CYS A 126 8.35 -12.09 -18.61
CA CYS A 126 8.12 -11.99 -17.17
C CYS A 126 9.41 -11.69 -16.40
N ASN A 127 10.49 -12.40 -16.69
CA ASN A 127 11.79 -12.14 -16.09
C ASN A 127 12.34 -10.75 -16.44
N GLY A 128 12.10 -10.29 -17.68
CA GLY A 128 12.45 -8.94 -18.11
C GLY A 128 11.70 -7.86 -17.33
N MET A 129 10.41 -8.07 -17.06
CA MET A 129 9.65 -7.16 -16.18
C MET A 129 10.14 -7.18 -14.73
N ALA A 130 10.45 -8.36 -14.19
CA ALA A 130 11.04 -8.46 -12.85
C ALA A 130 12.37 -7.68 -12.74
N ASP A 131 13.21 -7.73 -13.78
CA ASP A 131 14.43 -6.91 -13.86
C ASP A 131 14.11 -5.42 -14.01
N GLY A 132 13.07 -5.08 -14.78
CA GLY A 132 12.56 -3.71 -14.91
C GLY A 132 12.09 -3.12 -13.59
N TYR A 133 11.38 -3.89 -12.76
CA TYR A 133 10.90 -3.47 -11.44
C TYR A 133 12.06 -3.20 -10.51
N LYS A 134 12.98 -4.16 -10.40
CA LYS A 134 14.23 -3.98 -9.64
C LYS A 134 14.95 -2.71 -10.10
N LEU A 135 15.10 -2.50 -11.40
CA LEU A 135 15.78 -1.31 -11.93
C LEU A 135 15.03 -0.02 -11.56
N ALA A 136 13.70 -0.03 -11.65
CA ALA A 136 12.86 1.11 -11.30
C ALA A 136 13.03 1.49 -9.82
N VAL A 137 12.87 0.54 -8.90
CA VAL A 137 13.03 0.82 -7.46
C VAL A 137 14.47 1.19 -7.11
N SER A 138 15.46 0.58 -7.76
CA SER A 138 16.87 0.96 -7.56
C SER A 138 17.18 2.37 -8.02
N LYS A 139 16.58 2.85 -9.12
CA LYS A 139 16.85 4.19 -9.66
C LYS A 139 15.97 5.30 -9.06
N PHE A 140 14.71 4.99 -8.76
CA PHE A 140 13.69 5.99 -8.44
C PHE A 140 13.07 5.80 -7.05
N GLY A 141 13.31 4.67 -6.39
CA GLY A 141 12.70 4.35 -5.10
C GLY A 141 13.35 5.00 -3.87
N GLN A 142 14.31 5.92 -4.03
CA GLN A 142 15.01 6.51 -2.88
C GLN A 142 14.08 7.30 -1.97
N SER A 143 13.22 8.16 -2.53
CA SER A 143 12.27 8.95 -1.73
C SER A 143 11.27 8.07 -0.99
N ALA A 144 10.76 7.02 -1.64
CA ALA A 144 9.85 6.06 -1.02
C ALA A 144 10.53 5.29 0.12
N TYR A 145 11.78 4.88 -0.09
CA TYR A 145 12.60 4.24 0.94
C TYR A 145 12.83 5.15 2.14
N ASP A 146 13.27 6.39 1.90
CA ASP A 146 13.55 7.35 2.98
C ASP A 146 12.29 7.66 3.79
N ALA A 147 11.15 7.84 3.13
CA ALA A 147 9.86 8.05 3.79
C ALA A 147 9.42 6.83 4.61
N ALA A 148 9.63 5.61 4.11
CA ALA A 148 9.34 4.38 4.84
C ALA A 148 10.24 4.22 6.07
N GLN A 149 11.53 4.55 5.95
CA GLN A 149 12.48 4.53 7.07
C GLN A 149 12.17 5.59 8.13
N GLU A 150 11.77 6.79 7.71
CA GLU A 150 11.34 7.84 8.65
C GLU A 150 10.09 7.41 9.43
N LYS A 151 9.11 6.82 8.73
CA LYS A 151 7.92 6.26 9.36
C LYS A 151 8.30 5.14 10.35
N ALA A 152 9.16 4.21 9.95
CA ALA A 152 9.63 3.13 10.80
C ALA A 152 10.29 3.68 12.08
N LEU A 153 11.18 4.67 11.95
CA LEU A 153 11.83 5.30 13.09
C LEU A 153 10.82 5.93 14.06
N ASN A 154 9.77 6.56 13.55
CA ASN A 154 8.73 7.15 14.39
C ASN A 154 7.89 6.07 15.09
N ASP A 155 7.54 4.99 14.40
CA ASP A 155 6.84 3.83 14.99
C ASP A 155 7.67 3.19 16.11
N TYR A 156 8.99 3.04 15.92
CA TYR A 156 9.91 2.53 16.96
C TYR A 156 10.01 3.46 18.16
N LYS A 157 10.13 4.78 17.96
CA LYS A 157 10.16 5.77 19.05
C LYS A 157 8.86 5.77 19.85
N GLU A 158 7.73 5.62 19.18
CA GLU A 158 6.44 5.52 19.84
C GLU A 158 6.35 4.25 20.69
N LEU A 159 6.84 3.11 20.18
CA LEU A 159 6.89 1.86 20.94
C LEU A 159 7.80 1.99 22.18
N GLU A 160 9.01 2.53 22.00
CA GLU A 160 9.97 2.73 23.10
C GLU A 160 9.40 3.66 24.19
N MET A 161 8.70 4.71 23.81
CA MET A 161 8.01 5.58 24.77
C MET A 161 6.93 4.83 25.55
N LEU A 162 6.15 3.97 24.89
CA LEU A 162 5.12 3.17 25.56
C LEU A 162 5.73 2.13 26.50
N ASP A 163 6.83 1.49 26.11
CA ASP A 163 7.59 0.57 26.96
C ASP A 163 8.11 1.30 28.22
N LEU A 164 8.69 2.50 28.07
CA LEU A 164 9.15 3.33 29.20
C LEU A 164 8.01 3.72 30.14
N LEU A 165 6.83 4.06 29.62
CA LEU A 165 5.66 4.36 30.45
C LEU A 165 5.24 3.15 31.29
N GLN A 166 5.24 1.95 30.71
CA GLN A 166 4.96 0.71 31.45
C GLN A 166 5.99 0.46 32.56
N GLU A 167 7.28 0.69 32.29
CA GLU A 167 8.35 0.56 33.29
C GLU A 167 8.20 1.55 34.46
N LEU A 168 7.72 2.77 34.17
CA LEU A 168 7.44 3.80 35.17
C LEU A 168 6.13 3.55 35.95
N GLY A 169 5.37 2.52 35.60
CA GLY A 169 4.08 2.20 36.21
C GLY A 169 2.94 3.13 35.79
N GLU A 170 3.13 3.88 34.70
CA GLU A 170 2.08 4.70 34.10
C GLU A 170 1.04 3.81 33.38
N PRO A 171 -0.25 4.17 33.41
CA PRO A 171 -1.28 3.38 32.75
C PRO A 171 -1.16 3.49 31.22
N VAL A 172 -0.85 2.37 30.55
CA VAL A 172 -0.82 2.26 29.09
C VAL A 172 -1.98 1.40 28.59
N ASN A 173 -2.71 1.87 27.58
CA ASN A 173 -3.79 1.10 26.95
C ASN A 173 -3.20 -0.04 26.09
N SER A 174 -3.60 -1.28 26.38
CA SER A 174 -3.11 -2.47 25.68
C SER A 174 -3.49 -2.50 24.19
N ASP A 175 -4.65 -1.97 23.82
CA ASP A 175 -5.06 -1.88 22.41
C ASP A 175 -4.18 -0.90 21.64
N ASP A 176 -3.78 0.20 22.27
CA ASP A 176 -2.91 1.18 21.64
C ASP A 176 -1.48 0.62 21.54
N TYR A 177 -0.98 -0.03 22.58
CA TYR A 177 0.31 -0.75 22.54
C TYR A 177 0.37 -1.76 21.40
N ASN A 178 -0.63 -2.63 21.28
CA ASN A 178 -0.68 -3.66 20.24
C ASN A 178 -0.72 -3.03 18.84
N LYS A 179 -1.42 -1.91 18.65
CA LYS A 179 -1.40 -1.19 17.36
C LYS A 179 -0.01 -0.66 17.01
N VAL A 180 0.75 -0.14 17.99
CA VAL A 180 2.12 0.34 17.71
C VAL A 180 3.06 -0.84 17.45
N TYR A 181 2.96 -1.88 18.27
CA TYR A 181 3.73 -3.10 18.12
C TYR A 181 3.52 -3.76 16.74
N ASP A 182 2.28 -3.80 16.26
CA ASP A 182 1.96 -4.34 14.93
C ASP A 182 2.59 -3.51 13.81
N ARG A 183 2.62 -2.17 13.93
CA ARG A 183 3.29 -1.30 12.94
C ARG A 183 4.80 -1.54 12.87
N VAL A 184 5.43 -1.84 14.01
CA VAL A 184 6.87 -2.13 14.10
C VAL A 184 7.20 -3.53 13.56
N THR A 185 6.38 -4.53 13.89
CA THR A 185 6.67 -5.93 13.54
C THR A 185 6.18 -6.33 12.15
N ASN A 186 5.16 -5.67 11.64
CA ASN A 186 4.60 -5.89 10.30
C ASN A 186 4.47 -4.55 9.56
N PRO A 187 5.58 -3.86 9.28
CA PRO A 187 5.53 -2.60 8.55
C PRO A 187 5.09 -2.90 7.13
N GLY A 188 3.88 -2.53 6.73
CA GLY A 188 3.35 -2.85 5.40
C GLY A 188 2.00 -2.19 5.14
#